data_AF-A0A5D6YFG6-F1
#
_entry.id   AF-A0A5D6YFG6-F1
#
_cell.length_a   1.000
_cell.length_b   1.000
_cell.length_c   1.000
_cell.angle_alpha   90.00
_cell.angle_beta   90.00
_cell.angle_gamma   90.00
#
_symmetry.space_group_name_H-M   'P 1'
#
loop_
_entity.id
_entity.type
_entity.pdbx_description
1 polymer ?
#
loop_
_entity_poly.entity_id
_entity_poly.type
_entity_poly.pdbx_seq_one_letter_code
_entity_poly.pdbx_strand_id
1 'polypeptide(L)'
;MTPPPSEESPLLPPAASKRARELEDPSPPSQESITLWELRVLLVPYFWPKTWGLRFRVMAAFVFMFGSRGSRILAPLFLKEATNTLSATQLGTFPSFAIAMYCLTLFVFAAAKQVQTYLYMTVKQHAYQDVAAKLFEHLHSLSMNYHLTKKTGKVLRCLDRGSTSTDNIVNVIFFRLLPTLVELVAVSIVFVFSFKEMTLSFVCVSGVLLYVVATAVGTQIRLKFKKETNEHDNQASEKAVDSLTNFETVKYFCTEEYELARYMVSITLFQRSQLSTRSLLNAIVALQQLIQQSCLGVCLYITARNIYSGTMTVGDFVAVTVYVANIFKPLDSLGNIYNTIVQSFVDMENLVELLRIQPEVQDVPGAPALLVSPEHSALLYARQSSTHEELVSAGRTTIVIAHRLSTVRHADNILVLQKGRVVESGSHASLLQQNGEYAKMWSQQSKESEEDA
;
A
#
# COMPACT_ATOMS: atom_id res chain seq x y z
N MET A 1 -22.94 -27.69 40.35
CA MET A 1 -21.49 -27.78 40.10
C MET A 1 -20.95 -26.38 39.98
N THR A 2 -20.14 -25.97 40.95
CA THR A 2 -19.41 -24.69 40.98
C THR A 2 -18.46 -24.60 39.79
N PRO A 3 -18.22 -23.40 39.22
CA PRO A 3 -17.21 -23.25 38.17
C PRO A 3 -15.82 -23.56 38.75
N PRO A 4 -14.89 -24.08 37.94
CA PRO A 4 -13.52 -24.28 38.40
C PRO A 4 -12.85 -22.91 38.65
N PRO A 5 -11.88 -22.85 39.58
CA PRO A 5 -11.11 -21.64 39.79
C PRO A 5 -10.33 -21.31 38.51
N SER A 6 -10.31 -20.03 38.15
CA SER A 6 -9.52 -19.51 37.04
C SER A 6 -8.03 -19.76 37.30
N GLU A 7 -7.44 -20.73 36.60
CA GLU A 7 -5.99 -20.82 36.47
C GLU A 7 -5.51 -19.61 35.65
N GLU A 8 -4.96 -18.62 36.35
CA GLU A 8 -4.11 -17.62 35.73
C GLU A 8 -2.92 -18.34 35.11
N SER A 9 -2.93 -18.48 33.79
CA SER A 9 -1.73 -18.77 33.00
C SER A 9 -0.63 -17.80 33.45
N PRO A 10 0.63 -18.27 33.66
CA PRO A 10 1.74 -17.39 34.00
C PRO A 10 2.13 -16.60 32.74
N LEU A 11 1.27 -15.65 32.37
CA LEU A 11 1.58 -14.62 31.40
C LEU A 11 2.75 -13.83 31.99
N LEU A 12 3.86 -13.80 31.24
CA LEU A 12 4.98 -12.90 31.48
C LEU A 12 4.44 -11.54 31.98
N PRO A 13 5.00 -10.97 33.07
CA PRO A 13 4.53 -9.70 33.58
C PRO A 13 4.45 -8.69 32.43
N PRO A 14 3.43 -7.83 32.36
CA PRO A 14 3.18 -6.96 31.20
C PRO A 14 4.38 -6.09 30.82
N ALA A 15 5.30 -5.83 31.75
CA ALA A 15 6.57 -5.17 31.49
C ALA A 15 7.56 -6.03 30.67
N ALA A 16 7.62 -7.35 30.88
CA ALA A 16 8.51 -8.26 30.17
C ALA A 16 8.02 -8.57 28.75
N SER A 17 6.70 -8.71 28.53
CA SER A 17 6.12 -8.87 27.18
C SER A 17 6.28 -7.60 26.33
N LYS A 18 6.19 -6.42 26.96
CA LYS A 18 6.44 -5.14 26.32
C LYS A 18 7.92 -4.97 25.94
N ARG A 19 8.84 -5.33 26.85
CA ARG A 19 10.29 -5.28 26.60
C ARG A 19 10.75 -6.29 25.55
N ALA A 20 10.13 -7.47 25.48
CA ALA A 20 10.36 -8.44 24.41
C ALA A 20 9.84 -7.95 23.05
N ARG A 21 8.67 -7.28 23.02
CA ARG A 21 8.16 -6.60 21.80
C ARG A 21 9.04 -5.43 21.35
N GLU A 22 9.61 -4.67 22.29
CA GLU A 22 10.55 -3.56 22.01
C GLU A 22 11.93 -4.06 21.51
N LEU A 23 12.29 -5.32 21.80
CA LEU A 23 13.52 -5.97 21.33
C LEU A 23 13.33 -6.65 19.96
N GLU A 24 12.13 -7.14 19.63
CA GLU A 24 11.82 -7.76 18.32
C GLU A 24 11.49 -6.75 17.21
N ASP A 25 10.98 -5.57 17.56
CA ASP A 25 10.72 -4.48 16.63
C ASP A 25 11.41 -3.23 17.17
N PRO A 26 12.49 -2.74 16.53
CA PRO A 26 13.02 -1.44 16.93
C PRO A 26 11.86 -0.45 16.81
N SER A 27 11.67 0.34 17.87
CA SER A 27 10.67 1.39 17.93
C SER A 27 10.65 2.13 16.59
N PRO A 28 9.47 2.40 16.00
CA PRO A 28 9.42 3.14 14.76
C PRO A 28 10.25 4.43 14.92
N PRO A 29 11.06 4.80 13.92
CA PRO A 29 11.71 6.11 13.88
C PRO A 29 10.77 7.20 14.39
N SER A 30 11.31 8.14 15.16
CA SER A 30 10.61 9.28 15.74
C SER A 30 9.45 9.76 14.87
N GLN A 31 8.28 9.99 15.49
CA GLN A 31 7.01 10.45 14.92
C GLN A 31 7.08 11.84 14.20
N GLU A 32 8.09 12.09 13.38
CA GLU A 32 7.98 13.08 12.31
C GLU A 32 7.14 12.44 11.22
N SER A 33 5.84 12.71 11.25
CA SER A 33 4.91 12.32 10.19
C SER A 33 5.51 12.67 8.84
N ILE A 34 5.66 11.68 7.97
CA ILE A 34 6.25 11.90 6.64
C ILE A 34 5.45 12.99 5.93
N THR A 35 6.15 14.01 5.44
CA THR A 35 5.47 15.15 4.84
C THR A 35 4.91 14.71 3.48
N LEU A 36 3.72 15.18 3.10
CA LEU A 36 3.13 14.91 1.76
C LEU A 36 4.11 15.17 0.60
N TRP A 37 5.05 16.09 0.82
CA TRP A 37 6.11 16.42 -0.13
C TRP A 37 7.13 15.30 -0.36
N GLU A 38 7.41 14.48 0.63
CA GLU A 38 8.44 13.43 0.54
C GLU A 38 7.92 12.20 -0.22
N LEU A 39 6.60 11.98 -0.17
CA LEU A 39 5.90 10.99 -1.00
C LEU A 39 6.03 11.27 -2.51
N ARG A 40 6.40 12.50 -2.91
CA ARG A 40 6.61 12.84 -4.32
C ARG A 40 7.66 11.93 -4.98
N VAL A 41 8.66 11.45 -4.23
CA VAL A 41 9.71 10.59 -4.76
C VAL A 41 9.13 9.30 -5.35
N LEU A 42 8.06 8.78 -4.75
CA LEU A 42 7.33 7.61 -5.21
C LEU A 42 6.34 7.93 -6.36
N LEU A 43 5.78 9.14 -6.36
CA LEU A 43 4.76 9.55 -7.34
C LEU A 43 5.33 10.08 -8.65
N VAL A 44 6.51 10.72 -8.65
CA VAL A 44 7.13 11.31 -9.84
C VAL A 44 7.26 10.33 -11.02
N PRO A 45 7.69 9.07 -10.83
CA PRO A 45 7.75 8.08 -11.91
C PRO A 45 6.41 7.84 -12.64
N TYR A 46 5.28 8.02 -11.94
CA TYR A 46 3.94 7.81 -12.50
C TYR A 46 3.47 8.98 -13.40
N PHE A 47 3.93 10.21 -13.14
CA PHE A 47 3.54 11.40 -13.92
C PHE A 47 4.59 11.82 -14.94
N TRP A 48 5.86 11.67 -14.61
CA TRP A 48 6.96 12.18 -15.42
C TRP A 48 8.07 11.14 -15.61
N PRO A 49 7.79 10.06 -16.36
CA PRO A 49 8.77 9.02 -16.65
C PRO A 49 9.97 9.58 -17.44
N LYS A 50 11.12 8.92 -17.34
CA LYS A 50 12.39 9.38 -17.94
C LYS A 50 12.31 9.46 -19.47
N THR A 51 11.64 8.49 -20.11
CA THR A 51 11.56 8.37 -21.57
C THR A 51 10.48 9.27 -22.18
N TRP A 52 10.81 9.99 -23.25
CA TRP A 52 9.87 10.86 -23.98
C TRP A 52 8.63 10.11 -24.50
N GLY A 53 8.79 8.87 -24.97
CA GLY A 53 7.65 8.05 -25.42
C GLY A 53 6.63 7.75 -24.31
N LEU A 54 7.09 7.59 -23.06
CA LEU A 54 6.21 7.40 -21.91
C LEU A 54 5.53 8.70 -21.50
N ARG A 55 6.23 9.84 -21.57
CA ARG A 55 5.63 11.17 -21.32
C ARG A 55 4.50 11.47 -22.29
N PHE A 56 4.68 11.15 -23.57
CA PHE A 56 3.61 11.28 -24.57
C PHE A 56 2.39 10.42 -24.21
N ARG A 57 2.59 9.18 -23.76
CA ARG A 57 1.49 8.30 -23.31
C ARG A 57 0.75 8.88 -22.11
N VAL A 58 1.45 9.49 -21.15
CA VAL A 58 0.83 10.18 -20.01
C VAL A 58 -0.03 11.35 -20.49
N MET A 59 0.52 12.22 -21.34
CA MET A 59 -0.22 13.36 -21.89
C MET A 59 -1.45 12.91 -22.68
N ALA A 60 -1.29 11.90 -23.55
CA ALA A 60 -2.39 11.31 -24.29
C ALA A 60 -3.46 10.71 -23.35
N ALA A 61 -3.07 10.01 -22.29
CA ALA A 61 -4.00 9.48 -21.29
C ALA A 61 -4.80 10.59 -20.61
N PHE A 62 -4.18 11.72 -20.24
CA PHE A 62 -4.90 12.87 -19.71
C PHE A 62 -5.87 13.49 -20.72
N VAL A 63 -5.47 13.63 -21.99
CA VAL A 63 -6.35 14.14 -23.05
C VAL A 63 -7.57 13.24 -23.23
N PHE A 64 -7.39 11.91 -23.31
CA PHE A 64 -8.52 10.98 -23.39
C PHE A 64 -9.36 10.95 -22.10
N MET A 65 -8.75 11.15 -20.93
CA MET A 65 -9.46 11.24 -19.65
C MET A 65 -10.43 12.42 -19.66
N PHE A 66 -9.96 13.64 -19.95
CA PHE A 66 -10.83 14.82 -20.02
C PHE A 66 -11.80 14.76 -21.20
N GLY A 67 -11.33 14.31 -22.37
CA GLY A 67 -12.17 14.15 -23.55
C GLY A 67 -13.32 13.16 -23.35
N SER A 68 -13.08 12.03 -22.67
CA SER A 68 -14.13 11.07 -22.34
C SER A 68 -15.22 11.70 -21.45
N ARG A 69 -14.82 12.48 -20.44
CA ARG A 69 -15.77 13.18 -19.55
C ARG A 69 -16.56 14.25 -20.29
N GLY A 70 -15.92 15.00 -21.18
CA GLY A 70 -16.61 15.93 -22.07
C GLY A 70 -17.70 15.24 -22.90
N SER A 71 -17.39 14.10 -23.53
CA SER A 71 -18.36 13.31 -24.30
C SER A 71 -19.55 12.83 -23.44
N ARG A 72 -19.27 12.39 -22.22
CA ARG A 72 -20.31 11.96 -21.25
C ARG A 72 -21.23 13.10 -20.81
N ILE A 73 -20.67 14.31 -20.63
CA ILE A 73 -21.43 15.51 -20.27
C ILE A 73 -22.27 15.99 -21.44
N LEU A 74 -21.84 15.82 -22.69
CA LEU A 74 -22.61 16.22 -23.87
C LEU A 74 -23.79 15.28 -24.17
N ALA A 75 -23.67 14.00 -23.85
CA ALA A 75 -24.67 12.99 -24.21
C ALA A 75 -26.12 13.36 -23.80
N PRO A 76 -26.42 13.82 -22.56
CA PRO A 76 -27.78 14.15 -22.16
C PRO A 76 -28.41 15.31 -22.95
N LEU A 77 -27.61 16.20 -23.55
CA LEU A 77 -28.14 17.29 -24.40
C LEU A 77 -28.78 16.75 -25.68
N PHE A 78 -28.16 15.75 -26.32
CA PHE A 78 -28.74 15.08 -27.49
C PHE A 78 -29.99 14.29 -27.12
N LEU A 79 -30.01 13.68 -25.93
CA LEU A 79 -31.21 13.02 -25.43
C LEU A 79 -32.35 14.03 -25.16
N LYS A 80 -32.03 15.21 -24.62
CA LYS A 80 -32.98 16.33 -24.48
C LYS A 80 -33.55 16.73 -25.84
N GLU A 81 -32.70 16.92 -26.85
CA GLU A 81 -33.13 17.31 -28.20
C GLU A 81 -34.08 16.27 -28.81
N ALA A 82 -33.71 14.99 -28.76
CA ALA A 82 -34.57 13.90 -29.22
C ALA A 82 -35.94 13.89 -28.52
N THR A 83 -35.95 14.09 -27.21
CA THR A 83 -37.19 14.13 -26.41
C THR A 83 -38.06 15.32 -26.78
N ASN A 84 -37.46 16.48 -27.04
CA ASN A 84 -38.18 17.69 -27.45
C ASN A 84 -38.84 17.53 -28.82
N THR A 85 -38.15 16.89 -29.77
CA THR A 85 -38.75 16.58 -31.08
C THR A 85 -39.94 15.63 -30.98
N LEU A 86 -39.86 14.61 -30.11
CA LEU A 86 -40.96 13.66 -29.88
C LEU A 86 -42.15 14.26 -29.14
N SER A 87 -41.90 15.27 -28.32
CA SER A 87 -42.93 15.93 -27.50
C SER A 87 -43.60 17.12 -28.22
N ALA A 88 -43.17 17.44 -29.45
CA ALA A 88 -43.72 18.56 -30.22
C ALA A 88 -45.15 18.26 -30.72
N THR A 89 -46.02 19.29 -30.71
CA THR A 89 -47.45 19.18 -31.05
C THR A 89 -47.69 18.73 -32.50
N GLN A 90 -46.75 19.00 -33.41
CA GLN A 90 -46.73 18.44 -34.76
C GLN A 90 -45.41 17.68 -34.95
N LEU A 91 -45.51 16.37 -35.16
CA LEU A 91 -44.37 15.50 -35.44
C LEU A 91 -43.90 15.73 -36.89
N GLY A 92 -42.96 16.66 -37.08
CA GLY A 92 -42.42 16.98 -38.40
C GLY A 92 -41.34 15.98 -38.86
N THR A 93 -40.34 15.72 -38.02
CA THR A 93 -39.17 14.87 -38.38
C THR A 93 -38.86 13.89 -37.27
N PHE A 94 -38.58 12.63 -37.62
CA PHE A 94 -38.08 11.63 -36.67
C PHE A 94 -36.67 12.01 -36.17
N PRO A 95 -36.39 12.02 -34.85
CA PRO A 95 -35.12 12.49 -34.29
C PRO A 95 -33.98 11.46 -34.41
N SER A 96 -33.79 10.88 -35.60
CA SER A 96 -32.73 9.89 -35.85
C SER A 96 -31.34 10.45 -35.56
N PHE A 97 -31.07 11.70 -35.94
CA PHE A 97 -29.77 12.34 -35.72
C PHE A 97 -29.44 12.51 -34.23
N ALA A 98 -30.38 13.03 -33.44
CA ALA A 98 -30.17 13.23 -32.00
C ALA A 98 -29.97 11.89 -31.26
N ILE A 99 -30.74 10.86 -31.61
CA ILE A 99 -30.56 9.51 -31.06
C ILE A 99 -29.21 8.92 -31.47
N ALA A 100 -28.83 9.05 -32.75
CA ALA A 100 -27.54 8.56 -33.24
C ALA A 100 -26.36 9.26 -32.53
N MET A 101 -26.44 10.58 -32.34
CA MET A 101 -25.42 11.36 -31.62
C MET A 101 -25.36 11.00 -30.12
N TYR A 102 -26.50 10.74 -29.48
CA TYR A 102 -26.52 10.23 -28.12
C TYR A 102 -25.79 8.88 -28.01
N CYS A 103 -26.10 7.92 -28.88
CA CYS A 103 -25.42 6.62 -28.90
C CYS A 103 -23.92 6.76 -29.23
N LEU A 104 -23.58 7.61 -30.20
CA LEU A 104 -22.19 7.87 -30.60
C LEU A 104 -21.39 8.49 -29.45
N THR A 105 -21.92 9.49 -28.75
CA THR A 105 -21.22 10.13 -27.62
C THR A 105 -21.02 9.19 -26.44
N LEU A 106 -21.97 8.27 -26.19
CA LEU A 106 -21.79 7.21 -25.20
C LEU A 106 -20.71 6.20 -25.62
N PHE A 107 -20.69 5.81 -26.89
CA PHE A 107 -19.63 4.94 -27.42
C PHE A 107 -18.27 5.61 -27.36
N VAL A 108 -18.15 6.88 -27.78
CA VAL A 108 -16.92 7.67 -27.72
C VAL A 108 -16.44 7.82 -26.27
N PHE A 109 -17.34 8.06 -25.31
CA PHE A 109 -16.99 8.05 -23.88
C PHE A 109 -16.37 6.71 -23.45
N ALA A 110 -17.01 5.59 -23.80
CA ALA A 110 -16.53 4.26 -23.42
C ALA A 110 -15.20 3.90 -24.10
N ALA A 111 -15.09 4.16 -25.40
CA ALA A 111 -13.89 3.91 -26.20
C ALA A 111 -12.70 4.77 -25.73
N ALA A 112 -12.91 6.08 -25.54
CA ALA A 112 -11.89 6.99 -25.04
C ALA A 112 -11.39 6.57 -23.65
N LYS A 113 -12.29 6.15 -22.75
CA LYS A 113 -11.91 5.62 -21.43
C LYS A 113 -11.08 4.34 -21.53
N GLN A 114 -11.41 3.44 -22.46
CA GLN A 114 -10.64 2.21 -22.66
C GLN A 114 -9.24 2.49 -23.23
N VAL A 115 -9.14 3.39 -24.22
CA VAL A 115 -7.86 3.84 -24.78
C VAL A 115 -7.01 4.52 -23.71
N GLN A 116 -7.60 5.41 -22.92
CA GLN A 116 -6.95 6.05 -21.77
C GLN A 116 -6.38 5.03 -20.78
N THR A 117 -7.16 4.00 -20.44
CA THR A 117 -6.75 2.93 -19.53
C THR A 117 -5.57 2.14 -20.10
N TYR A 118 -5.61 1.80 -21.39
CA TYR A 118 -4.53 1.07 -22.06
C TYR A 118 -3.23 1.89 -22.15
N LEU A 119 -3.32 3.15 -22.57
CA LEU A 119 -2.16 4.06 -22.65
C LEU A 119 -1.48 4.22 -21.28
N TYR A 120 -2.29 4.39 -20.23
CA TYR A 120 -1.79 4.56 -18.88
C TYR A 120 -1.23 3.26 -18.28
N MET A 121 -1.76 2.09 -18.64
CA MET A 121 -1.29 0.80 -18.13
C MET A 121 0.21 0.59 -18.39
N THR A 122 0.72 0.95 -19.57
CA THR A 122 2.15 0.82 -19.83
C THR A 122 2.99 1.75 -18.96
N VAL A 123 2.53 2.99 -18.74
CA VAL A 123 3.22 3.96 -17.87
C VAL A 123 3.27 3.43 -16.45
N LYS A 124 2.13 2.95 -15.94
CA LYS A 124 2.00 2.33 -14.62
C LYS A 124 3.03 1.20 -14.42
N GLN A 125 3.15 0.28 -15.37
CA GLN A 125 4.08 -0.84 -15.26
C GLN A 125 5.55 -0.37 -15.22
N HIS A 126 5.91 0.63 -16.02
CA HIS A 126 7.27 1.20 -15.97
C HIS A 126 7.53 1.94 -14.66
N ALA A 127 6.56 2.69 -14.15
CA ALA A 127 6.68 3.38 -12.87
C ALA A 127 6.86 2.38 -11.72
N TYR A 128 6.11 1.27 -11.73
CA TYR A 128 6.29 0.18 -10.76
C TYR A 128 7.70 -0.41 -10.83
N GLN A 129 8.22 -0.69 -12.03
CA GLN A 129 9.58 -1.18 -12.23
C GLN A 129 10.63 -0.19 -11.71
N ASP A 130 10.49 1.11 -12.00
CA ASP A 130 11.41 2.14 -11.53
C ASP A 130 11.44 2.26 -9.99
N VAL A 131 10.28 2.18 -9.34
CA VAL A 131 10.17 2.21 -7.88
C VAL A 131 10.76 0.93 -7.28
N ALA A 132 10.41 -0.23 -7.82
CA ALA A 132 10.91 -1.52 -7.35
C ALA A 132 12.44 -1.62 -7.51
N ALA A 133 13.00 -1.20 -8.64
CA ALA A 133 14.44 -1.22 -8.90
C ALA A 133 15.21 -0.34 -7.90
N LYS A 134 14.77 0.90 -7.69
CA LYS A 134 15.40 1.82 -6.72
C LYS A 134 15.36 1.29 -5.30
N LEU A 135 14.24 0.72 -4.89
CA LEU A 135 14.13 0.12 -3.56
C LEU A 135 14.99 -1.11 -3.40
N PHE A 136 15.05 -1.96 -4.41
CA PHE A 136 15.88 -3.15 -4.38
C PHE A 136 17.38 -2.79 -4.33
N GLU A 137 17.81 -1.81 -5.14
CA GLU A 137 19.15 -1.22 -5.09
C GLU A 137 19.46 -0.65 -3.70
N HIS A 138 18.53 0.12 -3.13
CA HIS A 138 18.68 0.69 -1.79
C HIS A 138 18.78 -0.39 -0.71
N LEU A 139 17.93 -1.42 -0.76
CA LEU A 139 18.00 -2.54 0.17
C LEU A 139 19.35 -3.25 0.12
N HIS A 140 19.93 -3.43 -1.06
CA HIS A 140 21.27 -4.01 -1.20
C HIS A 140 22.40 -3.11 -0.70
N SER A 141 22.16 -1.80 -0.58
CA SER A 141 23.13 -0.86 -0.02
C SER A 141 23.15 -0.86 1.52
N LEU A 142 22.17 -1.49 2.18
CA LEU A 142 22.10 -1.54 3.64
C LEU A 142 23.12 -2.53 4.25
N SER A 143 23.42 -2.36 5.53
CA SER A 143 24.44 -3.15 6.20
C SER A 143 24.01 -4.61 6.44
N MET A 144 24.99 -5.50 6.59
CA MET A 144 24.73 -6.90 6.95
C MET A 144 23.94 -7.03 8.28
N ASN A 145 24.19 -6.13 9.24
CA ASN A 145 23.45 -6.08 10.50
C ASN A 145 21.95 -5.85 10.27
N TYR A 146 21.60 -4.93 9.36
CA TYR A 146 20.21 -4.71 8.97
C TYR A 146 19.56 -5.99 8.40
N HIS A 147 20.27 -6.68 7.51
CA HIS A 147 19.75 -7.91 6.89
C HIS A 147 19.63 -9.11 7.84
N LEU A 148 20.50 -9.21 8.85
CA LEU A 148 20.45 -10.29 9.84
C LEU A 148 19.38 -10.08 10.92
N THR A 149 19.10 -8.82 11.26
CA THR A 149 18.13 -8.47 12.32
C THR A 149 16.70 -8.36 11.81
N LYS A 150 16.51 -7.93 10.56
CA LYS A 150 15.17 -7.75 9.98
C LYS A 150 14.66 -9.03 9.35
N LYS A 151 13.42 -9.40 9.69
CA LYS A 151 12.69 -10.48 9.01
C LYS A 151 12.51 -10.12 7.53
N THR A 152 13.27 -10.75 6.62
CA THR A 152 13.29 -10.49 5.16
C THR A 152 11.88 -10.45 4.55
N GLY A 153 10.98 -11.33 5.00
CA GLY A 153 9.57 -11.34 4.55
C GLY A 153 8.74 -10.12 4.97
N LYS A 154 9.07 -9.41 6.06
CA LYS A 154 8.40 -8.15 6.45
C LYS A 154 8.83 -7.01 5.51
N VAL A 155 10.11 -6.98 5.14
CA VAL A 155 10.69 -5.99 4.20
C VAL A 155 10.11 -6.17 2.79
N LEU A 156 10.10 -7.39 2.25
CA LEU A 156 9.47 -7.65 0.94
C LEU A 156 7.98 -7.31 0.93
N ARG A 157 7.24 -7.63 2.00
CA ARG A 157 5.82 -7.25 2.09
C ARG A 157 5.60 -5.75 2.21
N CYS A 158 6.56 -5.00 2.77
CA CYS A 158 6.50 -3.55 2.78
C CYS A 158 6.73 -2.99 1.37
N LEU A 159 7.70 -3.55 0.64
CA LEU A 159 7.97 -3.22 -0.76
C LEU A 159 6.75 -3.45 -1.65
N ASP A 160 6.18 -4.66 -1.63
CA ASP A 160 5.03 -5.02 -2.48
C ASP A 160 3.81 -4.15 -2.17
N ARG A 161 3.49 -3.97 -0.88
CA ARG A 161 2.35 -3.16 -0.45
C ARG A 161 2.57 -1.68 -0.76
N GLY A 162 3.73 -1.12 -0.43
CA GLY A 162 4.03 0.29 -0.69
C GLY A 162 3.99 0.64 -2.17
N SER A 163 4.55 -0.21 -3.03
CA SER A 163 4.53 0.01 -4.48
C SER A 163 3.12 -0.11 -5.06
N THR A 164 2.37 -1.14 -4.67
CA THR A 164 0.95 -1.31 -5.08
C THR A 164 0.06 -0.17 -4.59
N SER A 165 0.31 0.30 -3.36
CA SER A 165 -0.39 1.43 -2.76
C SER A 165 -0.08 2.75 -3.46
N THR A 166 1.15 2.94 -3.95
CA THR A 166 1.51 4.09 -4.79
C THR A 166 0.70 4.10 -6.09
N ASP A 167 0.50 2.95 -6.73
CA ASP A 167 -0.37 2.87 -7.90
C ASP A 167 -1.85 3.17 -7.55
N ASN A 168 -2.33 2.57 -6.46
CA ASN A 168 -3.71 2.75 -6.01
C ASN A 168 -4.03 4.22 -5.74
N ILE A 169 -3.14 4.96 -5.07
CA ILE A 169 -3.39 6.37 -4.76
C ILE A 169 -3.44 7.22 -6.03
N VAL A 170 -2.54 6.97 -6.99
CA VAL A 170 -2.55 7.69 -8.28
C VAL A 170 -3.84 7.40 -9.05
N ASN A 171 -4.24 6.13 -9.13
CA ASN A 171 -5.48 5.73 -9.81
C ASN A 171 -6.73 6.38 -9.19
N VAL A 172 -6.80 6.38 -7.85
CA VAL A 172 -7.93 6.94 -7.11
C VAL A 172 -8.01 8.46 -7.26
N ILE A 173 -6.91 9.18 -7.05
CA ILE A 173 -6.92 10.64 -7.08
C ILE A 173 -7.13 11.15 -8.51
N PHE A 174 -6.30 10.71 -9.46
CA PHE A 174 -6.24 11.33 -10.79
C PHE A 174 -7.26 10.78 -11.77
N PHE A 175 -7.64 9.51 -11.67
CA PHE A 175 -8.54 8.87 -12.63
C PHE A 175 -9.96 8.65 -12.10
N ARG A 176 -10.21 8.85 -10.80
CA ARG A 176 -11.55 8.76 -10.20
C ARG A 176 -12.01 10.06 -9.56
N LEU A 177 -11.30 10.59 -8.56
CA LEU A 177 -11.75 11.77 -7.80
C LEU A 177 -11.68 13.05 -8.62
N LEU A 178 -10.52 13.36 -9.20
CA LEU A 178 -10.31 14.59 -9.97
C LEU A 178 -11.31 14.70 -11.15
N PRO A 179 -11.52 13.66 -11.98
CA PRO A 179 -12.50 13.75 -13.06
C PRO A 179 -13.93 13.87 -12.58
N THR A 180 -14.27 13.30 -11.41
CA THR A 180 -15.61 13.43 -10.80
C THR A 180 -15.86 14.84 -10.30
N LEU A 181 -14.85 15.49 -9.70
CA LEU A 181 -14.94 16.90 -9.30
C LEU A 181 -15.11 17.81 -10.53
N VAL A 182 -14.36 17.55 -11.59
CA VAL A 182 -14.50 18.27 -12.86
C VAL A 182 -15.87 18.04 -13.50
N GLU A 183 -16.39 16.80 -13.47
CA GLU A 183 -17.73 16.46 -13.96
C GLU A 183 -18.82 17.19 -13.16
N LEU A 184 -18.70 17.26 -11.83
CA LEU A 184 -19.61 18.04 -10.98
C LEU A 184 -19.60 19.52 -11.35
N VAL A 185 -18.42 20.15 -11.45
CA VAL A 185 -18.29 21.57 -11.81
C VAL A 185 -18.86 21.82 -13.20
N ALA A 186 -18.56 20.97 -14.17
CA ALA A 186 -19.06 21.11 -15.53
C ALA A 186 -20.58 20.98 -15.61
N VAL A 187 -21.19 20.02 -14.91
CA VAL A 187 -22.65 19.88 -14.86
C VAL A 187 -23.30 21.06 -14.14
N SER A 188 -22.70 21.58 -13.07
CA SER A 188 -23.14 22.82 -12.42
C SER A 188 -23.14 24.02 -13.38
N ILE A 189 -22.09 24.18 -14.18
CA ILE A 189 -22.02 25.19 -15.24
C ILE A 189 -23.13 24.97 -16.27
N VAL A 190 -23.35 23.73 -16.72
CA VAL A 190 -24.43 23.40 -17.66
C VAL A 190 -25.79 23.80 -17.10
N PHE A 191 -26.10 23.54 -15.84
CA PHE A 191 -27.38 23.95 -15.23
C PHE A 191 -27.56 25.47 -15.15
N VAL A 192 -26.50 26.22 -14.82
CA VAL A 192 -26.56 27.68 -14.75
C VAL A 192 -26.73 28.30 -16.15
N PHE A 193 -25.95 27.86 -17.14
CA PHE A 193 -25.93 28.51 -18.46
C PHE A 193 -26.90 27.91 -19.46
N SER A 194 -27.00 26.58 -19.55
CA SER A 194 -27.84 25.90 -20.54
C SER A 194 -29.29 25.77 -20.09
N PHE A 195 -29.52 25.58 -18.79
CA PHE A 195 -30.87 25.42 -18.22
C PHE A 195 -31.38 26.70 -17.55
N LYS A 196 -30.53 27.72 -17.39
CA LYS A 196 -30.84 29.03 -16.78
C LYS A 196 -31.40 28.93 -15.35
N GLU A 197 -31.04 27.87 -14.63
CA GLU A 197 -31.60 27.54 -13.33
C GLU A 197 -30.51 27.31 -12.29
N MET A 198 -30.18 28.38 -11.54
CA MET A 198 -29.14 28.33 -10.50
C MET A 198 -29.52 27.41 -9.34
N THR A 199 -30.83 27.25 -9.10
CA THR A 199 -31.38 26.40 -8.04
C THR A 199 -31.00 24.93 -8.23
N LEU A 200 -31.04 24.42 -9.46
CA LEU A 200 -30.65 23.03 -9.80
C LEU A 200 -29.19 22.76 -9.47
N SER A 201 -28.29 23.70 -9.80
CA SER A 201 -26.87 23.58 -9.48
C SER A 201 -26.64 23.55 -7.97
N PHE A 202 -27.30 24.43 -7.22
CA PHE A 202 -27.18 24.45 -5.76
C PHE A 202 -27.67 23.16 -5.11
N VAL A 203 -28.82 22.62 -5.54
CA VAL A 203 -29.34 21.33 -5.05
C VAL A 203 -28.38 20.19 -5.37
N CYS A 204 -27.81 20.14 -6.57
CA CYS A 204 -26.87 19.08 -6.94
C CYS A 204 -25.56 19.15 -6.12
N VAL A 205 -24.97 20.33 -5.99
CA VAL A 205 -23.73 20.52 -5.22
C VAL A 205 -23.95 20.20 -3.74
N SER A 206 -25.05 20.68 -3.16
CA SER A 206 -25.40 20.37 -1.76
C SER A 206 -25.72 18.89 -1.56
N GLY A 207 -26.42 18.24 -2.50
CA GLY A 207 -26.69 16.81 -2.47
C GLY A 207 -25.42 15.96 -2.53
N VAL A 208 -24.46 16.33 -3.39
CA VAL A 208 -23.15 15.67 -3.45
C VAL A 208 -22.33 15.91 -2.18
N LEU A 209 -22.32 17.13 -1.65
CA LEU A 209 -21.63 17.44 -0.41
C LEU A 209 -22.19 16.61 0.77
N LEU A 210 -23.52 16.56 0.88
CA LEU A 210 -24.20 15.73 1.88
C LEU A 210 -23.85 14.25 1.72
N TYR A 211 -23.85 13.75 0.48
CA TYR A 211 -23.46 12.37 0.16
C TYR A 211 -22.02 12.07 0.61
N VAL A 212 -21.08 12.96 0.28
CA VAL A 212 -19.66 12.81 0.61
C VAL A 212 -19.45 12.79 2.13
N VAL A 213 -20.05 13.75 2.85
CA VAL A 213 -19.93 13.85 4.31
C VAL A 213 -20.57 12.64 4.99
N ALA A 214 -21.80 12.27 4.63
CA ALA A 214 -22.49 11.12 5.21
C ALA A 214 -21.72 9.81 4.97
N THR A 215 -21.19 9.63 3.76
CA THR A 215 -20.36 8.46 3.43
C THR A 215 -19.05 8.44 4.20
N ALA A 216 -18.36 9.58 4.32
CA ALA A 216 -17.09 9.68 5.04
C ALA A 216 -17.26 9.36 6.53
N VAL A 217 -18.26 9.97 7.19
CA VAL A 217 -18.57 9.72 8.60
C VAL A 217 -18.95 8.26 8.82
N GLY A 218 -19.84 7.71 7.99
CA GLY A 218 -20.22 6.30 8.06
C GLY A 218 -19.03 5.36 7.87
N THR A 219 -18.14 5.68 6.93
CA THR A 219 -16.93 4.89 6.66
C THR A 219 -15.96 4.93 7.84
N GLN A 220 -15.76 6.09 8.49
CA GLN A 220 -14.91 6.20 9.67
C GLN A 220 -15.41 5.36 10.85
N ILE A 221 -16.73 5.34 11.08
CA ILE A 221 -17.34 4.47 12.09
C ILE A 221 -17.11 3.01 11.72
N ARG A 222 -17.37 2.64 10.45
CA ARG A 222 -17.18 1.28 9.94
C ARG A 222 -15.76 0.78 10.06
N LEU A 223 -14.76 1.65 9.87
CA LEU A 223 -13.35 1.27 10.01
C LEU A 223 -13.00 0.78 11.43
N LYS A 224 -13.63 1.33 12.47
CA LYS A 224 -13.43 0.87 13.85
C LYS A 224 -13.91 -0.57 14.04
N PHE A 225 -15.13 -0.88 13.59
CA PHE A 225 -15.68 -2.25 13.63
C PHE A 225 -14.89 -3.20 12.74
N LYS A 226 -14.43 -2.74 11.57
CA LYS A 226 -13.63 -3.57 10.67
C LYS A 226 -12.30 -3.98 11.32
N LYS A 227 -11.68 -3.11 12.12
CA LYS A 227 -10.46 -3.45 12.88
C LYS A 227 -10.72 -4.59 13.88
N GLU A 228 -11.81 -4.51 14.64
CA GLU A 228 -12.22 -5.57 15.58
C GLU A 228 -12.52 -6.90 14.85
N THR A 229 -13.21 -6.84 13.70
CA THR A 229 -13.44 -8.03 12.88
C THR A 229 -12.13 -8.68 12.41
N ASN A 230 -11.15 -7.87 11.99
CA ASN A 230 -9.85 -8.38 11.57
C ASN A 230 -9.05 -8.98 12.74
N GLU A 231 -9.21 -8.46 13.97
CA GLU A 231 -8.60 -9.04 15.17
C GLU A 231 -9.14 -10.45 15.44
N HIS A 232 -10.46 -10.64 15.36
CA HIS A 232 -11.08 -11.97 15.52
C HIS A 232 -10.71 -12.95 14.41
N ASP A 233 -10.52 -12.47 13.17
CA ASP A 233 -10.03 -13.26 12.04
C ASP A 233 -8.59 -13.76 12.28
N ASN A 234 -7.72 -12.86 12.75
CA ASN A 234 -6.36 -13.20 13.11
C ASN A 234 -6.30 -14.23 14.24
N GLN A 235 -7.12 -14.08 15.28
CA GLN A 235 -7.19 -15.05 16.38
C GLN A 235 -7.67 -16.44 15.92
N ALA A 236 -8.64 -16.49 15.00
CA ALA A 236 -9.09 -17.74 14.41
C ALA A 236 -7.96 -18.41 13.60
N SER A 237 -7.25 -17.62 12.79
CA SER A 237 -6.12 -18.08 11.98
C SER A 237 -4.95 -18.56 12.85
N GLU A 238 -4.63 -17.85 13.93
CA GLU A 238 -3.57 -18.20 14.87
C GLU A 238 -3.84 -19.55 15.54
N LYS A 239 -5.07 -19.78 16.04
CA LYS A 239 -5.47 -21.06 16.63
C LYS A 239 -5.43 -22.21 15.62
N ALA A 240 -5.86 -21.96 14.39
CA ALA A 240 -5.84 -22.98 13.33
C ALA A 240 -4.39 -23.36 12.96
N VAL A 241 -3.50 -22.37 12.82
CA VAL A 241 -2.08 -22.61 12.54
C VAL A 241 -1.45 -23.38 13.70
N ASP A 242 -1.64 -22.94 14.94
CA ASP A 242 -1.09 -23.60 16.14
C ASP A 242 -1.51 -25.09 16.22
N SER A 243 -2.79 -25.39 16.02
CA SER A 243 -3.31 -26.76 16.02
C SER A 243 -2.72 -27.61 14.88
N LEU A 244 -2.59 -27.06 13.67
CA LEU A 244 -2.07 -27.79 12.51
C LEU A 244 -0.54 -27.96 12.56
N THR A 245 0.19 -26.98 13.07
CA THR A 245 1.65 -27.12 13.26
C THR A 245 1.98 -28.12 14.36
N ASN A 246 1.12 -28.21 15.38
CA ASN A 246 1.25 -29.15 16.50
C ASN A 246 0.33 -30.38 16.35
N PHE A 247 0.08 -30.81 15.11
CA PHE A 247 -0.85 -31.91 14.81
C PHE A 247 -0.51 -33.21 15.54
N GLU A 248 0.78 -33.54 15.66
CA GLU A 248 1.24 -34.73 16.39
C GLU A 248 0.82 -34.67 17.86
N THR A 249 0.99 -33.51 18.50
CA THR A 249 0.57 -33.29 19.90
C THR A 249 -0.94 -33.48 20.05
N VAL A 250 -1.74 -32.90 19.17
CA VAL A 250 -3.20 -33.07 19.19
C VAL A 250 -3.59 -34.54 19.09
N LYS A 251 -2.90 -35.31 18.24
CA LYS A 251 -3.13 -36.76 18.09
C LYS A 251 -2.63 -37.59 19.27
N TYR A 252 -1.50 -37.22 19.88
CA TYR A 252 -0.99 -37.92 21.06
C TYR A 252 -1.94 -37.82 22.25
N PHE A 253 -2.63 -36.69 22.40
CA PHE A 253 -3.56 -36.45 23.50
C PHE A 253 -5.04 -36.67 23.14
N CYS A 254 -5.36 -37.05 21.89
CA CYS A 254 -6.72 -37.22 21.38
C CYS A 254 -7.64 -36.00 21.67
N THR A 255 -7.12 -34.79 21.45
CA THR A 255 -7.79 -33.53 21.78
C THR A 255 -8.48 -32.84 20.60
N GLU A 256 -8.85 -33.59 19.55
CA GLU A 256 -9.42 -33.02 18.32
C GLU A 256 -10.71 -32.25 18.57
N GLU A 257 -11.63 -32.80 19.37
CA GLU A 257 -12.89 -32.13 19.70
C GLU A 257 -12.66 -30.84 20.50
N TYR A 258 -11.65 -30.85 21.38
CA TYR A 258 -11.27 -29.68 22.17
C TYR A 258 -10.73 -28.55 21.28
N GLU A 259 -9.78 -28.85 20.38
CA GLU A 259 -9.24 -27.85 19.46
C GLU A 259 -10.30 -27.35 18.47
N LEU A 260 -11.17 -28.25 17.99
CA LEU A 260 -12.32 -27.86 17.17
C LEU A 260 -13.25 -26.89 17.91
N ALA A 261 -13.61 -27.19 19.17
CA ALA A 261 -14.45 -26.31 19.97
C ALA A 261 -13.78 -24.94 20.20
N ARG A 262 -12.48 -24.92 20.53
CA ARG A 262 -11.68 -23.70 20.74
C ARG A 262 -11.60 -22.83 19.48
N TYR A 263 -11.50 -23.45 18.31
CA TYR A 263 -11.54 -22.78 17.00
C TYR A 263 -12.94 -22.25 16.67
N MET A 264 -13.99 -23.04 16.88
CA MET A 264 -15.38 -22.66 16.62
C MET A 264 -15.84 -21.44 17.43
N VAL A 265 -15.35 -21.28 18.68
CA VAL A 265 -15.59 -20.06 19.47
C VAL A 265 -15.05 -18.82 18.74
N SER A 266 -13.82 -18.87 18.23
CA SER A 266 -13.22 -17.75 17.49
C SER A 266 -13.97 -17.47 16.17
N ILE A 267 -14.38 -18.52 15.46
CA ILE A 267 -15.18 -18.38 14.24
C ILE A 267 -16.53 -17.73 14.52
N THR A 268 -17.20 -18.09 15.62
CA THR A 268 -18.49 -17.51 16.01
C THR A 268 -18.36 -16.01 16.33
N LEU A 269 -17.31 -15.62 17.06
CA LEU A 269 -17.00 -14.21 17.33
C LEU A 269 -16.70 -13.43 16.04
N PHE A 270 -15.89 -14.00 15.15
CA PHE A 270 -15.62 -13.43 13.84
C PHE A 270 -16.91 -13.24 13.04
N GLN A 271 -17.76 -14.27 12.94
CA GLN A 271 -19.04 -14.20 12.22
C GLN A 271 -19.96 -13.11 12.79
N ARG A 272 -20.07 -12.99 14.11
CA ARG A 272 -20.88 -11.94 14.76
C ARG A 272 -20.34 -10.53 14.47
N SER A 273 -19.03 -10.34 14.55
CA SER A 273 -18.39 -9.06 14.20
C SER A 273 -18.51 -8.73 12.71
N GLN A 274 -18.35 -9.74 11.85
CA GLN A 274 -18.53 -9.63 10.39
C GLN A 274 -19.96 -9.22 10.03
N LEU A 275 -20.97 -9.79 10.68
CA LEU A 275 -22.38 -9.40 10.50
C LEU A 275 -22.60 -7.93 10.86
N SER A 276 -22.05 -7.45 11.98
CA SER A 276 -22.11 -6.03 12.37
C SER A 276 -21.44 -5.12 11.33
N THR A 277 -20.22 -5.47 10.90
CA THR A 277 -19.49 -4.71 9.87
C THR A 277 -20.24 -4.68 8.53
N ARG A 278 -20.90 -5.79 8.16
CA ARG A 278 -21.67 -5.90 6.91
C ARG A 278 -23.01 -5.17 6.99
N SER A 279 -23.71 -5.23 8.13
CA SER A 279 -24.96 -4.50 8.33
C SER A 279 -24.73 -2.99 8.27
N LEU A 280 -23.64 -2.50 8.88
CA LEU A 280 -23.25 -1.09 8.81
C LEU A 280 -22.93 -0.65 7.38
N LEU A 281 -22.26 -1.48 6.57
CA LEU A 281 -22.05 -1.20 5.15
C LEU A 281 -23.39 -1.07 4.41
N ASN A 282 -24.32 -2.00 4.63
CA ASN A 282 -25.63 -1.95 4.00
C ASN A 282 -26.43 -0.71 4.44
N ALA A 283 -26.32 -0.29 5.70
CA ALA A 283 -26.94 0.94 6.20
C ALA A 283 -26.37 2.20 5.53
N ILE A 284 -25.04 2.26 5.32
CA ILE A 284 -24.40 3.36 4.56
C ILE A 284 -24.91 3.38 3.12
N VAL A 285 -24.98 2.23 2.45
CA VAL A 285 -25.50 2.14 1.08
C VAL A 285 -26.97 2.56 0.99
N ALA A 286 -27.79 2.17 1.97
CA ALA A 286 -29.18 2.60 2.04
C ALA A 286 -29.30 4.12 2.22
N LEU A 287 -28.47 4.72 3.09
CA LEU A 287 -28.41 6.17 3.28
C LEU A 287 -27.94 6.90 2.02
N GLN A 288 -26.93 6.38 1.33
CA GLN A 288 -26.45 6.91 0.05
C GLN A 288 -27.57 6.92 -1.01
N GLN A 289 -28.31 5.81 -1.13
CA GLN A 289 -29.46 5.73 -2.03
C GLN A 289 -30.56 6.73 -1.63
N LEU A 290 -30.86 6.87 -0.35
CA LEU A 290 -31.83 7.85 0.12
C LEU A 290 -31.45 9.28 -0.26
N ILE A 291 -30.17 9.66 -0.08
CA ILE A 291 -29.65 10.98 -0.45
C ILE A 291 -29.74 11.20 -1.97
N GLN A 292 -29.32 10.21 -2.76
CA GLN A 292 -29.35 10.28 -4.22
C GLN A 292 -30.78 10.42 -4.75
N GLN A 293 -31.72 9.59 -4.26
CA GLN A 293 -33.12 9.64 -4.70
C GLN A 293 -33.83 10.92 -4.24
N SER A 294 -33.51 11.42 -3.04
CA SER A 294 -34.04 12.70 -2.57
C SER A 294 -33.52 13.87 -3.41
N CYS A 295 -32.22 13.90 -3.72
CA CYS A 295 -31.62 14.90 -4.60
C CYS A 295 -32.26 14.88 -5.99
N LEU A 296 -32.40 13.68 -6.57
CA LEU A 296 -33.08 13.50 -7.86
C LEU A 296 -34.53 13.98 -7.78
N GLY A 297 -35.28 13.56 -6.77
CA GLY A 297 -36.68 13.96 -6.57
C GLY A 297 -36.87 15.48 -6.48
N VAL A 298 -36.00 16.18 -5.74
CA VAL A 298 -36.02 17.65 -5.66
C VAL A 298 -35.69 18.28 -7.02
N CYS A 299 -34.68 17.78 -7.74
CA CYS A 299 -34.33 18.29 -9.06
C CYS A 299 -35.47 18.09 -10.08
N LEU A 300 -36.13 16.93 -10.07
CA LEU A 300 -37.28 16.66 -10.92
C LEU A 300 -38.48 17.51 -10.57
N TYR A 301 -38.73 17.75 -9.27
CA TYR A 301 -39.79 18.64 -8.82
C TYR A 301 -39.59 20.08 -9.32
N ILE A 302 -38.37 20.62 -9.17
CA ILE A 302 -38.02 21.96 -9.69
C ILE A 302 -38.20 22.00 -11.20
N THR A 303 -37.70 21.00 -11.92
CA THR A 303 -37.78 20.94 -13.38
C THR A 303 -39.25 20.85 -13.85
N ALA A 304 -40.08 20.03 -13.21
CA ALA A 304 -41.49 19.90 -13.53
C ALA A 304 -42.27 21.20 -13.28
N ARG A 305 -41.99 21.89 -12.17
CA ARG A 305 -42.57 23.22 -11.89
C ARG A 305 -42.19 24.24 -12.97
N ASN A 306 -40.95 24.21 -13.43
CA ASN A 306 -40.44 25.13 -14.44
C ASN A 306 -40.94 24.82 -15.87
N ILE A 307 -41.24 23.55 -16.15
CA ILE A 307 -41.96 23.15 -17.37
C ILE A 307 -43.39 23.68 -17.32
N TYR A 308 -44.07 23.56 -16.18
CA TYR A 308 -45.41 24.10 -16.00
C TYR A 308 -45.47 25.63 -16.16
N SER A 309 -44.41 26.35 -15.76
CA SER A 309 -44.28 27.80 -15.96
C SER A 309 -43.83 28.19 -17.38
N GLY A 310 -43.56 27.23 -18.27
CA GLY A 310 -43.13 27.46 -19.65
C GLY A 310 -41.67 27.89 -19.81
N THR A 311 -40.85 27.78 -18.77
CA THR A 311 -39.42 28.17 -18.81
C THR A 311 -38.50 27.05 -19.28
N MET A 312 -38.92 25.79 -19.10
CA MET A 312 -38.18 24.59 -19.47
C MET A 312 -39.03 23.66 -20.36
N THR A 313 -38.37 22.72 -21.03
CA THR A 313 -38.96 21.76 -21.96
C THR A 313 -39.03 20.35 -21.38
N VAL A 314 -39.85 19.47 -21.96
CA VAL A 314 -39.96 18.06 -21.52
C VAL A 314 -38.61 17.33 -21.65
N GLY A 315 -37.79 17.65 -22.65
CA GLY A 315 -36.45 17.12 -22.80
C GLY A 315 -35.49 17.56 -21.68
N ASP A 316 -35.72 18.72 -21.06
CA ASP A 316 -34.93 19.13 -19.89
C ASP A 316 -35.14 18.19 -18.71
N PHE A 317 -36.37 17.72 -18.51
CA PHE A 317 -36.69 16.72 -17.47
C PHE A 317 -35.85 15.44 -17.63
N VAL A 318 -35.76 14.94 -18.86
CA VAL A 318 -34.98 13.75 -19.17
C VAL A 318 -33.48 14.00 -18.99
N ALA A 319 -32.96 15.13 -19.47
CA ALA A 319 -31.54 15.45 -19.32
C ALA A 319 -31.13 15.64 -17.86
N VAL A 320 -31.91 16.35 -17.05
CA VAL A 320 -31.66 16.52 -15.61
C VAL A 320 -31.61 15.16 -14.91
N THR A 321 -32.53 14.25 -15.23
CA THR A 321 -32.52 12.88 -14.69
C THR A 321 -31.18 12.19 -14.94
N VAL A 322 -30.68 12.25 -16.19
CA VAL A 322 -29.44 11.58 -16.59
C VAL A 322 -28.21 12.27 -15.99
N TYR A 323 -28.18 13.62 -15.95
CA TYR A 323 -27.09 14.37 -15.35
C TYR A 323 -26.92 14.06 -13.86
N VAL A 324 -28.01 14.12 -13.09
CA VAL A 324 -28.00 13.84 -11.65
C VAL A 324 -27.53 12.40 -11.42
N ALA A 325 -28.07 11.42 -12.14
CA ALA A 325 -27.64 10.02 -12.03
C ALA A 325 -26.14 9.83 -12.34
N ASN A 326 -25.61 10.54 -13.34
CA ASN A 326 -24.22 10.42 -13.75
C ASN A 326 -23.23 10.98 -12.72
N ILE A 327 -23.59 12.04 -12.00
CA ILE A 327 -22.76 12.65 -10.94
C ILE A 327 -22.59 11.68 -9.75
N PHE A 328 -23.65 10.99 -9.35
CA PHE A 328 -23.60 10.09 -8.18
C PHE A 328 -22.92 8.75 -8.47
N LYS A 329 -23.00 8.23 -9.70
CA LYS A 329 -22.42 6.92 -10.07
C LYS A 329 -20.94 6.70 -9.67
N PRO A 330 -19.99 7.63 -9.90
CA PRO A 330 -18.61 7.45 -9.44
C PRO A 330 -18.46 7.53 -7.91
N LEU A 331 -19.42 8.15 -7.21
CA LEU A 331 -19.43 8.29 -5.75
C LEU A 331 -19.88 7.01 -5.03
N ASP A 332 -20.51 6.05 -5.71
CA ASP A 332 -20.92 4.75 -5.12
C ASP A 332 -19.75 3.98 -4.50
N SER A 333 -18.53 4.18 -5.02
CA SER A 333 -17.31 3.57 -4.50
C SER A 333 -16.57 4.45 -3.49
N LEU A 334 -17.14 5.56 -3.02
CA LEU A 334 -16.45 6.56 -2.20
C LEU A 334 -15.94 5.99 -0.86
N GLY A 335 -16.70 5.09 -0.21
CA GLY A 335 -16.24 4.43 1.01
C GLY A 335 -15.01 3.55 0.78
N ASN A 336 -14.93 2.85 -0.36
CA ASN A 336 -13.75 2.08 -0.73
C ASN A 336 -12.59 3.00 -1.10
N ILE A 337 -12.85 4.09 -1.84
CA ILE A 337 -11.87 5.12 -2.20
C ILE A 337 -11.22 5.71 -0.94
N TYR A 338 -12.02 6.08 0.06
CA TYR A 338 -11.52 6.60 1.33
C TYR A 338 -10.55 5.61 2.00
N ASN A 339 -10.97 4.34 2.12
CA ASN A 339 -10.14 3.30 2.72
C ASN A 339 -8.86 3.06 1.92
N THR A 340 -8.94 3.03 0.59
CA THR A 340 -7.77 2.89 -0.28
C THR A 340 -6.82 4.06 -0.10
N ILE A 341 -7.30 5.30 0.03
CA ILE A 341 -6.44 6.47 0.27
C ILE A 341 -5.72 6.34 1.61
N VAL A 342 -6.45 6.07 2.69
CA VAL A 342 -5.86 5.93 4.03
C VAL A 342 -4.83 4.81 4.07
N GLN A 343 -5.18 3.63 3.56
CA GLN A 343 -4.26 2.48 3.54
C GLN A 343 -3.06 2.74 2.64
N SER A 344 -3.27 3.34 1.47
CA SER A 344 -2.17 3.62 0.54
C SER A 344 -1.20 4.63 1.14
N PHE A 345 -1.70 5.61 1.89
CA PHE A 345 -0.86 6.57 2.59
C PHE A 345 0.04 5.88 3.62
N VAL A 346 -0.52 5.01 4.47
CA VAL A 346 0.23 4.26 5.48
C VAL A 346 1.28 3.34 4.85
N ASP A 347 0.92 2.61 3.79
CA ASP A 347 1.87 1.71 3.14
C ASP A 347 3.01 2.45 2.43
N MET A 348 2.71 3.60 1.81
CA MET A 348 3.74 4.46 1.22
C MET A 348 4.62 5.12 2.27
N GLU A 349 4.06 5.50 3.43
CA GLU A 349 4.82 6.05 4.56
C GLU A 349 5.87 5.03 5.04
N ASN A 350 5.47 3.79 5.28
CA ASN A 350 6.40 2.70 5.62
C ASN A 350 7.49 2.51 4.54
N LEU A 351 7.15 2.70 3.27
CA LEU A 351 8.10 2.56 2.15
C LEU A 351 9.10 3.72 2.10
N VAL A 352 8.67 4.96 2.35
CA VAL A 352 9.56 6.13 2.43
C VAL A 352 10.45 6.05 3.67
N GLU A 353 9.91 5.55 4.77
CA GLU A 353 10.70 5.30 5.99
C GLU A 353 11.82 4.29 5.73
N LEU A 354 11.54 3.24 4.96
CA LEU A 354 12.55 2.29 4.49
C LEU A 354 13.62 2.96 3.61
N LEU A 355 13.22 3.85 2.70
CA LEU A 355 14.13 4.61 1.83
C LEU A 355 14.97 5.66 2.57
N ARG A 356 14.58 6.05 3.79
CA ARG A 356 15.32 7.01 4.63
C ARG A 356 16.45 6.35 5.42
N ILE A 357 16.47 5.02 5.52
CA ILE A 357 17.50 4.30 6.26
C ILE A 357 18.83 4.50 5.54
N GLN A 358 19.74 5.23 6.17
CA GLN A 358 21.06 5.43 5.58
C GLN A 358 21.93 4.17 5.78
N PRO A 359 22.70 3.75 4.75
CA PRO A 359 23.72 2.73 4.91
C PRO A 359 24.67 3.08 6.07
N GLU A 360 24.90 2.14 6.98
CA GLU A 360 25.84 2.32 8.11
C GLU A 360 27.29 2.49 7.63
N VAL A 361 27.62 1.88 6.48
CA VAL A 361 28.95 1.94 5.85
C VAL A 361 28.80 2.76 4.56
N GLN A 362 29.28 4.00 4.58
CA GLN A 362 29.37 4.84 3.39
C GLN A 362 30.83 5.28 3.20
N ASP A 363 31.28 5.27 1.95
CA ASP A 363 32.56 5.85 1.60
C ASP A 363 32.55 7.35 1.88
N VAL A 364 33.65 7.84 2.46
CA VAL A 364 33.84 9.28 2.60
C VAL A 364 33.94 9.94 1.21
N PRO A 365 33.44 11.17 1.03
CA PRO A 365 33.52 11.86 -0.26
C PRO A 365 34.97 11.93 -0.76
N GLY A 366 35.23 11.37 -1.95
CA GLY A 366 36.57 11.32 -2.53
C GLY A 366 37.45 10.17 -2.02
N ALA A 367 36.87 9.16 -1.36
CA ALA A 367 37.59 7.93 -1.02
C ALA A 367 38.23 7.34 -2.29
N PRO A 368 39.56 7.16 -2.32
CA PRO A 368 40.21 6.54 -3.46
C PRO A 368 39.73 5.09 -3.59
N ALA A 369 39.36 4.69 -4.80
CA ALA A 369 39.01 3.30 -5.07
C ALA A 369 40.18 2.40 -4.68
N LEU A 370 39.91 1.35 -3.90
CA LEU A 370 40.92 0.34 -3.61
C LEU A 370 41.33 -0.30 -4.95
N LEU A 371 42.59 -0.09 -5.36
CA LEU A 371 43.13 -0.64 -6.59
C LEU A 371 43.38 -2.14 -6.42
N VAL A 372 42.31 -2.91 -6.60
CA VAL A 372 42.33 -4.36 -6.54
C VAL A 372 42.58 -4.89 -7.96
N SER A 373 43.83 -5.26 -8.29
CA SER A 373 44.15 -5.88 -9.58
C SER A 373 43.84 -7.38 -9.53
N PRO A 374 43.07 -7.94 -10.50
CA PRO A 374 42.77 -9.38 -10.57
C PRO A 374 44.02 -10.27 -10.53
N GLU A 375 45.19 -9.74 -10.90
CA GLU A 375 46.47 -10.45 -10.92
C GLU A 375 47.09 -10.59 -9.51
N HIS A 376 46.75 -9.70 -8.57
CA HIS A 376 47.42 -9.59 -7.27
C HIS A 376 46.48 -9.79 -6.06
N SER A 377 45.17 -9.81 -6.27
CA SER A 377 44.16 -10.00 -5.22
C SER A 377 43.37 -11.28 -5.42
N ALA A 378 43.33 -12.14 -4.40
CA ALA A 378 42.50 -13.35 -4.38
C ALA A 378 41.60 -13.35 -3.15
N LEU A 379 40.29 -13.56 -3.36
CA LEU A 379 39.34 -13.89 -2.30
C LEU A 379 39.30 -15.41 -2.18
N LEU A 380 39.84 -15.95 -1.09
CA LEU A 380 39.84 -17.38 -0.82
C LEU A 380 38.97 -17.69 0.39
N TYR A 381 37.96 -18.54 0.18
CA TYR A 381 37.23 -19.17 1.26
C TYR A 381 38.04 -20.36 1.78
N ALA A 382 38.83 -20.14 2.83
CA ALA A 382 39.61 -21.19 3.44
C ALA A 382 38.70 -22.21 4.14
N ARG A 383 38.47 -23.36 3.49
CA ARG A 383 37.78 -24.52 4.08
C ARG A 383 38.84 -25.47 4.65
N GLN A 384 39.12 -25.33 5.95
CA GLN A 384 39.82 -26.31 6.82
C GLN A 384 41.09 -27.00 6.25
N SER A 385 41.87 -26.35 5.39
CA SER A 385 43.15 -26.89 4.92
C SER A 385 44.25 -25.84 5.07
N SER A 386 45.02 -25.98 6.16
CA SER A 386 46.15 -25.11 6.54
C SER A 386 47.24 -25.00 5.45
N THR A 387 47.30 -25.96 4.53
CA THR A 387 48.32 -26.01 3.47
C THR A 387 48.11 -25.02 2.33
N HIS A 388 46.89 -24.53 2.08
CA HIS A 388 46.65 -23.55 1.01
C HIS A 388 46.82 -22.09 1.46
N GLU A 389 46.71 -21.80 2.76
CA GLU A 389 46.81 -20.42 3.29
C GLU A 389 48.26 -19.89 3.21
N GLU A 390 49.25 -20.72 3.53
CA GLU A 390 50.68 -20.33 3.50
C GLU A 390 51.18 -20.06 2.07
N LEU A 391 50.74 -20.86 1.09
CA LEU A 391 51.14 -20.69 -0.32
C LEU A 391 50.57 -19.43 -0.97
N VAL A 392 49.42 -18.93 -0.48
CA VAL A 392 48.73 -17.78 -1.08
C VAL A 392 49.07 -16.47 -0.37
N SER A 393 49.48 -16.53 0.89
CA SER A 393 49.89 -15.36 1.69
C SER A 393 51.35 -14.95 1.47
N ALA A 394 52.18 -15.82 0.88
CA ALA A 394 53.58 -15.54 0.61
C ALA A 394 53.77 -14.28 -0.27
N GLY A 395 54.40 -13.24 0.31
CA GLY A 395 54.70 -11.98 -0.38
C GLY A 395 53.50 -11.04 -0.58
N ARG A 396 52.36 -11.29 0.09
CA ARG A 396 51.14 -10.48 0.00
C ARG A 396 50.68 -10.03 1.38
N THR A 397 50.05 -8.86 1.46
CA THR A 397 49.31 -8.45 2.67
C THR A 397 48.00 -9.24 2.73
N THR A 398 47.88 -10.16 3.68
CA THR A 398 46.69 -10.98 3.87
C THR A 398 45.93 -10.53 5.11
N ILE A 399 44.65 -10.20 4.95
CA ILE A 399 43.73 -9.91 6.06
C ILE A 399 42.82 -11.12 6.22
N VAL A 400 42.85 -11.74 7.40
CA VAL A 400 42.03 -12.91 7.74
C VAL A 400 41.01 -12.53 8.80
N ILE A 401 39.72 -12.75 8.51
CA ILE A 401 38.64 -12.66 9.49
C ILE A 401 38.21 -14.09 9.81
N ALA A 402 38.62 -14.61 10.97
CA ALA A 402 38.36 -15.99 11.34
C ALA A 402 37.27 -16.11 12.42
N HIS A 403 36.42 -17.13 12.26
CA HIS A 403 35.47 -17.56 13.29
C HIS A 403 36.05 -18.63 14.23
N ARG A 404 37.24 -19.17 13.92
CA ARG A 404 37.99 -20.11 14.75
C ARG A 404 39.36 -19.54 15.03
N LEU A 405 39.78 -19.55 16.29
CA LEU A 405 41.05 -18.93 16.66
C LEU A 405 42.26 -19.66 16.06
N SER A 406 42.14 -20.94 15.75
CA SER A 406 43.20 -21.74 15.12
C SER A 406 43.61 -21.21 13.75
N THR A 407 42.68 -20.63 12.98
CA THR A 407 42.96 -20.05 11.65
C THR A 407 43.86 -18.80 11.71
N VAL A 408 43.81 -18.05 12.81
CA VAL A 408 44.62 -16.81 12.98
C VAL A 408 45.87 -17.04 13.83
N ARG A 409 46.14 -18.27 14.25
CA ARG A 409 47.29 -18.61 15.12
C ARG A 409 48.63 -18.17 14.52
N HIS A 410 48.77 -18.28 13.20
CA HIS A 410 50.00 -17.99 12.47
C HIS A 410 50.06 -16.56 11.93
N ALA A 411 49.09 -15.70 12.25
CA ALA A 411 49.11 -14.32 11.81
C ALA A 411 50.24 -13.52 12.50
N ASP A 412 50.92 -12.66 11.73
CA ASP A 412 51.97 -11.77 12.24
C ASP A 412 51.44 -10.82 13.30
N ASN A 413 50.21 -10.32 13.10
CA ASN A 413 49.52 -9.45 14.03
C ASN A 413 48.02 -9.79 14.06
N ILE A 414 47.51 -10.09 15.25
CA ILE A 414 46.10 -10.38 15.51
C ILE A 414 45.49 -9.15 16.17
N LEU A 415 44.37 -8.67 15.63
CA LEU A 415 43.59 -7.58 16.22
C LEU A 415 42.32 -8.15 16.87
N VAL A 416 42.21 -8.00 18.19
CA VAL A 416 41.03 -8.45 18.94
C VAL A 416 40.03 -7.30 19.00
N LEU A 417 38.84 -7.54 18.45
CA LEU A 417 37.77 -6.55 18.43
C LEU A 417 36.74 -6.85 19.51
N GLN A 418 36.47 -5.88 20.38
CA GLN A 418 35.36 -5.94 21.34
C GLN A 418 34.55 -4.65 21.25
N LYS A 419 33.23 -4.77 21.05
CA LYS A 419 32.31 -3.63 20.88
C LYS A 419 32.79 -2.60 19.83
N GLY A 420 33.33 -3.09 18.71
CA GLY A 420 33.78 -2.27 17.58
C GLY A 420 35.10 -1.51 17.81
N ARG A 421 35.83 -1.79 18.89
CA ARG A 421 37.17 -1.23 19.15
C ARG A 421 38.21 -2.34 19.24
N VAL A 422 39.42 -2.05 18.78
CA VAL A 422 40.57 -2.93 19.00
C VAL A 422 40.94 -2.83 20.47
N VAL A 423 40.76 -3.92 21.21
CA VAL A 423 41.11 -4.01 22.64
C VAL A 423 42.50 -4.57 22.85
N GLU A 424 42.97 -5.44 21.95
CA GLU A 424 44.30 -6.05 22.01
C GLU A 424 44.88 -6.19 20.60
N SER A 425 46.20 -6.06 20.49
CA SER A 425 46.95 -6.26 19.25
C SER A 425 48.26 -6.96 19.56
N GLY A 426 48.61 -7.98 18.78
CA GLY A 426 49.91 -8.64 18.86
C GLY A 426 49.91 -10.00 18.19
N SER A 427 51.04 -10.70 18.25
CA SER A 427 51.12 -12.09 17.82
C SER A 427 50.40 -13.02 18.79
N HIS A 428 50.05 -14.23 18.33
CA HIS A 428 49.42 -15.27 19.18
C HIS A 428 50.17 -15.49 20.50
N ALA A 429 51.51 -15.58 20.46
CA ALA A 429 52.33 -15.78 21.66
C ALA A 429 52.26 -14.59 22.63
N SER A 430 52.29 -13.36 22.10
CA SER A 430 52.21 -12.14 22.93
C SER A 430 50.84 -12.00 23.58
N LEU A 431 49.76 -12.28 22.85
CA LEU A 431 48.39 -12.16 23.35
C LEU A 431 48.05 -13.22 24.41
N LEU A 432 48.62 -14.42 24.30
CA LEU A 432 48.49 -15.45 25.34
C LEU A 432 49.20 -15.04 26.64
N GLN A 433 50.37 -14.40 26.56
CA GLN A 433 51.10 -13.93 27.74
C GLN A 433 50.42 -12.77 28.45
N GLN A 434 49.73 -11.90 27.69
CA GLN A 434 48.97 -10.77 28.25
C GLN A 434 47.74 -11.21 29.06
N ASN A 435 47.34 -12.48 28.94
CA ASN A 435 46.20 -13.08 29.65
C ASN A 435 44.90 -12.27 29.53
N GLY A 436 44.71 -11.64 28.36
CA GLY A 436 43.58 -10.78 28.04
C GLY A 436 42.37 -11.53 27.46
N GLU A 437 41.51 -10.81 26.75
CA GLU A 437 40.33 -11.33 26.06
C GLU A 437 40.69 -12.41 25.02
N TYR A 438 41.80 -12.27 24.29
CA TYR A 438 42.25 -13.33 23.37
C TYR A 438 42.53 -14.64 24.11
N ALA A 439 43.27 -14.58 25.22
CA ALA A 439 43.65 -15.77 26.00
C ALA A 439 42.42 -16.46 26.60
N LYS A 440 41.43 -15.68 27.06
CA LYS A 440 40.14 -16.21 27.52
C LYS A 440 39.40 -16.96 26.41
N MET A 441 39.23 -16.35 25.24
CA MET A 441 38.55 -17.00 24.11
C MET A 441 39.28 -18.27 23.65
N TRP A 442 40.63 -18.25 23.66
CA TRP A 442 41.45 -19.41 23.32
C TRP A 442 41.23 -20.57 24.31
N SER A 443 41.21 -20.28 25.61
CA SER A 443 40.98 -21.29 26.65
C SER A 443 39.57 -21.90 26.59
N GLN A 444 38.56 -21.11 26.20
CA GLN A 444 37.17 -21.58 26.06
C GLN A 444 37.02 -22.53 24.87
N GLN A 445 37.54 -22.15 23.69
CA GLN A 445 37.49 -23.01 22.50
C GLN A 445 38.30 -24.31 22.69
N SER A 446 39.39 -24.26 23.45
CA SER A 446 40.19 -25.45 23.75
C SER A 446 39.44 -26.45 24.64
N LYS A 447 38.63 -25.97 25.60
CA LYS A 447 37.79 -26.81 26.47
C LYS A 447 36.62 -27.44 25.72
N GLU A 448 35.92 -26.68 24.87
CA GLU A 448 34.82 -27.21 24.04
C GLU A 448 35.33 -28.31 23.09
N SER A 449 36.55 -28.18 22.57
CA SER A 449 37.15 -29.19 21.69
C SER A 449 37.59 -30.47 22.41
N GLU A 450 37.77 -30.42 23.75
CA GLU A 450 38.09 -31.58 24.59
C GLU A 450 36.84 -32.30 25.12
N GLU A 451 35.67 -31.64 25.18
CA GLU A 451 34.39 -32.25 25.57
C GLU A 451 33.67 -32.96 24.42
N ASP A 452 33.95 -32.57 23.16
CA ASP A 452 33.39 -33.18 21.94
C ASP A 452 34.22 -34.37 21.38
N ALA A 453 35.33 -34.74 22.04
CA ALA A 453 36.24 -35.83 21.66
C ALA A 453 36.11 -37.03 22.60
#